data_AF-A0A4V1XB03-F1
#
_entry.id   AF-A0A4V1XB03-F1
#
_cell.length_a   1.000
_cell.length_b   1.000
_cell.length_c   1.000
_cell.angle_alpha   90.00
_cell.angle_beta   90.00
_cell.angle_gamma   90.00
#
_symmetry.space_group_name_H-M   'P 1'
#
loop_
_entity.id
_entity.type
_entity.pdbx_description
1 polymer ?
#
loop_
_entity_poly.entity_id
_entity_poly.type
_entity_poly.pdbx_seq_one_letter_code
_entity_poly.pdbx_strand_id
1 'polypeptide(L)'
;MNGHGDLNNTHASRAAVDLAVDSAYSHLSFAIDVHEDDPAVRDRYRPFLLSEQFAGGDWVAQLELSTTLRMMKSEILDPKRDRIRILVLYGSLRGRSYSRLLAYEAARILFRLGCDVRVYDPAGLPQKDDVRHSHPKVQELRELSKWSDGHVWVSPEQHGNLQIDWIPLSSGSVRPTQGRTLAVAQVSGGSQSFNAVNSLRILGRWMRMFTIPNQSSVPKAYTQFTPETEGSRMIPSSNRDRLVDCMEELVKYTIVMRPHFDLFGDRFSERDERRQKEMKPEEIVPLHTATSLCGLSEGEQRLEISEVRHFYGEWATGLRSQQPKDKIHKSTQERGHTMSDNPGYTLVDKANNGAPNGAAYVQKSDDIGGLLAG
;
A
#
# COMPACT_ATOMS: atom_id res chain seq x y z
N MET A 1 40.72 -7.46 28.90
CA MET A 1 39.96 -6.20 29.00
C MET A 1 40.52 -5.24 27.97
N ASN A 2 39.70 -4.87 26.99
CA ASN A 2 39.67 -3.60 26.24
C ASN A 2 38.66 -3.76 25.09
N GLY A 3 37.42 -4.11 25.48
CA GLY A 3 36.26 -4.06 24.60
C GLY A 3 35.70 -2.65 24.66
N HIS A 4 36.38 -1.69 24.02
CA HIS A 4 35.69 -0.49 23.59
C HIS A 4 34.77 -0.92 22.45
N GLY A 5 33.47 -0.92 22.74
CA GLY A 5 32.43 -1.41 21.84
C GLY A 5 32.62 -0.87 20.43
N ASP A 6 32.77 -1.80 19.48
CA ASP A 6 32.72 -1.49 18.07
C ASP A 6 31.32 -0.93 17.77
N LEU A 7 31.20 0.40 17.76
CA LEU A 7 29.96 1.12 17.44
C LEU A 7 29.42 0.75 16.05
N ASN A 8 30.26 0.17 15.19
CA ASN A 8 29.90 -0.21 13.83
C ASN A 8 29.32 -1.63 13.73
N ASN A 9 29.23 -2.38 14.85
CA ASN A 9 28.60 -3.70 14.96
C ASN A 9 28.90 -4.62 13.76
N THR A 10 30.15 -4.65 13.33
CA THR A 10 30.57 -5.34 12.10
C THR A 10 30.26 -6.84 12.14
N HIS A 11 30.24 -7.43 13.34
CA HIS A 11 29.85 -8.82 13.59
C HIS A 11 28.37 -9.14 13.31
N ALA A 12 27.46 -8.16 13.33
CA ALA A 12 26.04 -8.37 13.00
C ALA A 12 25.75 -8.23 11.49
N SER A 13 26.73 -7.81 10.68
CA SER A 13 26.54 -7.67 9.25
C SER A 13 26.47 -9.04 8.58
N ARG A 14 25.49 -9.23 7.69
CA ARG A 14 25.47 -10.40 6.79
C ARG A 14 26.56 -10.21 5.73
N ALA A 15 27.17 -11.31 5.28
CA ALA A 15 28.11 -11.27 4.16
C ALA A 15 27.42 -10.63 2.95
N ALA A 16 27.94 -9.49 2.49
CA ALA A 16 27.45 -8.82 1.30
C ALA A 16 28.01 -9.53 0.07
N VAL A 17 27.13 -9.93 -0.85
CA VAL A 17 27.53 -10.38 -2.19
C VAL A 17 27.66 -9.14 -3.04
N ASP A 18 28.85 -8.90 -3.59
CA ASP A 18 29.05 -7.83 -4.55
C ASP A 18 28.39 -8.20 -5.88
N LEU A 19 27.46 -7.37 -6.35
CA LEU A 19 26.78 -7.57 -7.61
C LEU A 19 27.51 -6.75 -8.67
N ALA A 20 28.32 -7.44 -9.49
CA ALA A 20 29.06 -6.81 -10.55
C ALA A 20 28.14 -6.03 -11.51
N VAL A 21 28.57 -4.83 -11.89
CA VAL A 21 27.88 -3.99 -12.87
C VAL A 21 27.89 -4.71 -14.22
N ASP A 22 26.70 -4.84 -14.83
CA ASP A 22 26.56 -5.39 -16.17
C ASP A 22 26.60 -4.26 -17.20
N SER A 23 27.72 -4.17 -17.92
CA SER A 23 27.96 -3.12 -18.92
C SER A 23 26.96 -3.14 -20.08
N ALA A 24 26.28 -4.28 -20.32
CA ALA A 24 25.22 -4.37 -21.33
C ALA A 24 24.00 -3.49 -20.99
N TYR A 25 23.81 -3.13 -19.71
CA TYR A 25 22.68 -2.33 -19.24
C TYR A 25 23.03 -0.88 -18.88
N SER A 26 24.31 -0.48 -18.92
CA SER A 26 24.75 0.84 -18.40
C SER A 26 24.09 2.05 -19.07
N HIS A 27 23.73 1.94 -20.36
CA HIS A 27 23.06 3.01 -21.12
C HIS A 27 21.66 2.62 -21.59
N LEU A 28 21.13 1.51 -21.09
CA LEU A 28 19.83 1.03 -21.51
C LEU A 28 18.73 1.83 -20.79
N SER A 29 17.63 2.03 -21.50
CA SER A 29 16.39 2.57 -20.99
C SER A 29 15.26 1.66 -21.44
N PHE A 30 14.37 1.32 -20.50
CA PHE A 30 13.14 0.61 -20.80
C PHE A 30 11.91 1.53 -20.78
N ALA A 31 12.12 2.84 -20.84
CA ALA A 31 11.07 3.83 -21.00
C ALA A 31 10.11 3.46 -22.15
N ILE A 32 8.82 3.77 -21.96
CA ILE A 32 7.80 3.49 -22.97
C ILE A 32 8.02 4.47 -24.13
N ASP A 33 8.18 3.92 -25.33
CA ASP A 33 8.38 4.70 -26.54
C ASP A 33 7.14 5.53 -26.87
N VAL A 34 7.32 6.70 -27.49
CA VAL A 34 6.21 7.59 -27.86
C VAL A 34 5.18 6.90 -28.78
N HIS A 35 5.62 5.95 -29.61
CA HIS A 35 4.75 5.21 -30.53
C HIS A 35 4.02 4.04 -29.84
N GLU A 36 4.49 3.60 -28.68
CA GLU A 36 3.87 2.54 -27.87
C GLU A 36 3.01 3.09 -26.72
N ASP A 37 3.18 4.37 -26.38
CA ASP A 37 2.49 5.04 -25.28
C ASP A 37 1.14 5.61 -25.74
N ASP A 38 0.08 5.36 -24.96
CA ASP A 38 -1.23 5.94 -25.24
C ASP A 38 -1.15 7.48 -25.17
N PRO A 39 -1.53 8.21 -26.24
CA PRO A 39 -1.36 9.67 -26.28
C PRO A 39 -2.11 10.40 -25.16
N ALA A 40 -3.30 9.93 -24.77
CA ALA A 40 -4.11 10.55 -23.73
C ALA A 40 -3.51 10.29 -22.34
N VAL A 41 -2.95 9.10 -22.10
CA VAL A 41 -2.21 8.78 -20.86
C VAL A 41 -0.93 9.59 -20.78
N ARG A 42 -0.18 9.68 -21.87
CA ARG A 42 1.09 10.41 -21.96
C ARG A 42 0.92 11.89 -21.64
N ASP A 43 -0.04 12.54 -22.29
CA ASP A 43 -0.35 13.96 -22.07
C ASP A 43 -0.84 14.22 -20.64
N ARG A 44 -1.79 13.40 -20.16
CA ARG A 44 -2.44 13.64 -18.87
C ARG A 44 -1.58 13.30 -17.66
N TYR A 45 -0.83 12.21 -17.70
CA TYR A 45 -0.18 11.63 -16.52
C TYR A 45 1.34 11.63 -16.57
N ARG A 46 1.96 12.02 -17.69
CA ARG A 46 3.42 12.07 -17.82
C ARG A 46 3.99 13.48 -18.08
N PRO A 47 3.61 14.51 -17.30
CA PRO A 47 4.17 15.86 -17.43
C PRO A 47 5.65 15.95 -17.06
N PHE A 48 6.24 14.86 -16.54
CA PHE A 48 7.66 14.78 -16.20
C PHE A 48 8.54 14.45 -17.40
N LEU A 49 7.98 14.02 -18.54
CA LEU A 49 8.77 13.68 -19.71
C LEU A 49 9.51 14.91 -20.24
N LEU A 50 10.78 14.70 -20.58
CA LEU A 50 11.60 15.71 -21.24
C LEU A 50 11.36 15.64 -22.75
N SER A 51 11.54 16.77 -23.44
CA SER A 51 11.60 16.73 -24.91
C SER A 51 12.81 15.91 -25.35
N GLU A 52 12.73 15.33 -26.54
CA GLU A 52 13.79 14.46 -27.09
C GLU A 52 15.17 15.14 -27.10
N GLN A 53 15.21 16.44 -27.35
CA GLN A 53 16.44 17.24 -27.31
C GLN A 53 17.19 17.19 -25.97
N PHE A 54 16.47 17.08 -24.85
CA PHE A 54 17.06 17.08 -23.51
C PHE A 54 17.13 15.69 -22.88
N ALA A 55 16.41 14.71 -23.42
CA ALA A 55 16.30 13.38 -22.82
C ALA A 55 17.63 12.61 -22.80
N GLY A 56 18.41 12.66 -23.89
CA GLY A 56 19.67 11.91 -24.00
C GLY A 56 20.82 12.45 -23.15
N GLY A 57 20.84 13.77 -22.90
CA GLY A 57 21.84 14.43 -22.05
C GLY A 57 21.49 14.44 -20.56
N ASP A 58 20.32 13.90 -20.19
CA ASP A 58 19.82 14.00 -18.82
C ASP A 58 20.62 13.14 -17.83
N TRP A 59 20.76 13.62 -16.59
CA TRP A 59 21.46 12.88 -15.55
C TRP A 59 20.78 11.54 -15.22
N VAL A 60 19.45 11.43 -15.38
CA VAL A 60 18.73 10.16 -15.18
C VAL A 60 19.16 9.12 -16.22
N ALA A 61 19.43 9.55 -17.46
CA ALA A 61 19.92 8.67 -18.53
C ALA A 61 21.34 8.15 -18.25
N GLN A 62 22.11 8.87 -17.44
CA GLN A 62 23.50 8.54 -17.09
C GLN A 62 23.64 7.68 -15.83
N LEU A 63 22.55 7.39 -15.10
CA LEU A 63 22.61 6.60 -13.88
C LEU A 63 23.03 5.15 -14.17
N GLU A 64 23.88 4.59 -13.31
CA GLU A 64 24.14 3.16 -13.24
C GLU A 64 22.93 2.49 -12.55
N LEU A 65 22.18 1.67 -13.30
CA LEU A 65 20.97 0.97 -12.82
C LEU A 65 20.93 -0.48 -13.34
N SER A 66 22.08 -1.06 -13.69
CA SER A 66 22.20 -2.31 -14.44
C SER A 66 21.49 -3.48 -13.76
N THR A 67 21.64 -3.62 -12.44
CA THR A 67 21.01 -4.69 -11.66
C THR A 67 19.49 -4.66 -11.80
N THR A 68 18.87 -3.48 -11.64
CA THR A 68 17.42 -3.34 -11.68
C THR A 68 16.87 -3.43 -13.10
N LEU A 69 17.59 -2.89 -14.08
CA LEU A 69 17.25 -3.06 -15.49
C LEU A 69 17.27 -4.53 -15.88
N ARG A 70 18.30 -5.28 -15.46
CA ARG A 70 18.38 -6.73 -15.69
C ARG A 70 17.20 -7.47 -15.07
N MET A 71 16.83 -7.14 -13.82
CA MET A 71 15.64 -7.73 -13.17
C MET A 71 14.34 -7.37 -13.90
N MET A 72 14.17 -6.11 -14.31
CA MET A 72 13.00 -5.70 -15.10
C MET A 72 12.91 -6.48 -16.41
N LYS A 73 14.05 -6.65 -17.10
CA LYS A 73 14.12 -7.40 -18.35
C LYS A 73 13.72 -8.86 -18.13
N SER A 74 14.38 -9.56 -17.20
CA SER A 74 14.18 -11.00 -16.99
C SER A 74 12.81 -11.35 -16.41
N GLU A 75 12.31 -10.55 -15.47
CA GLU A 75 11.09 -10.88 -14.72
C GLU A 75 9.81 -10.33 -15.34
N ILE A 76 9.89 -9.25 -16.13
CA ILE A 76 8.73 -8.53 -16.65
C ILE A 76 8.73 -8.50 -18.18
N LEU A 77 9.78 -7.97 -18.82
CA LEU A 77 9.75 -7.68 -20.25
C LEU A 77 9.92 -8.93 -21.14
N ASP A 78 10.93 -9.76 -20.88
CA ASP A 78 11.18 -10.98 -21.67
C ASP A 78 10.03 -11.99 -21.56
N PRO A 79 9.41 -12.21 -20.37
CA PRO A 79 8.20 -13.03 -20.24
C PRO A 79 6.92 -12.34 -20.74
N LYS A 80 7.01 -11.11 -21.25
CA LYS A 80 5.88 -10.30 -21.75
C LYS A 80 4.75 -10.10 -20.73
N ARG A 81 5.11 -9.88 -19.46
CA ARG A 81 4.14 -9.49 -18.43
C ARG A 81 3.82 -8.02 -18.54
N ASP A 82 2.66 -7.63 -18.01
CA ASP A 82 2.31 -6.22 -17.83
C ASP A 82 3.41 -5.48 -17.07
N ARG A 83 3.79 -4.31 -17.55
CA ARG A 83 4.75 -3.42 -16.85
C ARG A 83 4.26 -3.12 -15.43
N ILE A 84 5.21 -2.85 -14.54
CA ILE A 84 4.92 -2.43 -13.17
C ILE A 84 4.27 -1.05 -13.20
N ARG A 85 3.09 -0.94 -12.60
CA ARG A 85 2.27 0.28 -12.62
C ARG A 85 2.51 1.09 -11.35
N ILE A 86 3.08 2.29 -11.49
CA ILE A 86 3.38 3.17 -10.36
C ILE A 86 2.55 4.44 -10.39
N LEU A 87 1.79 4.69 -9.33
CA LEU A 87 1.07 5.95 -9.11
C LEU A 87 1.93 6.89 -8.26
N VAL A 88 2.19 8.09 -8.77
CA VAL A 88 2.95 9.12 -8.06
C VAL A 88 2.00 10.23 -7.59
N LEU A 89 2.02 10.51 -6.29
CA LEU A 89 1.25 11.59 -5.64
C LEU A 89 2.20 12.62 -5.04
N TYR A 90 1.85 13.91 -5.15
CA TYR A 90 2.59 15.00 -4.52
C TYR A 90 1.68 15.93 -3.71
N GLY A 91 2.22 16.54 -2.67
CA GLY A 91 1.45 17.26 -1.64
C GLY A 91 1.41 18.79 -1.74
N SER A 92 1.69 19.41 -2.89
CA SER A 92 1.62 20.87 -3.01
C SER A 92 1.22 21.35 -4.40
N LEU A 93 0.25 22.27 -4.41
CA LEU A 93 -0.31 22.93 -5.60
C LEU A 93 0.31 24.32 -5.87
N ARG A 94 1.39 24.69 -5.16
CA ARG A 94 2.10 25.96 -5.42
C ARG A 94 2.64 25.99 -6.85
N GLY A 95 2.69 27.19 -7.44
CA GLY A 95 3.24 27.40 -8.79
C GLY A 95 4.64 26.77 -8.94
N ARG A 96 5.53 27.04 -7.99
CA ARG A 96 6.79 26.31 -7.80
C ARG A 96 6.70 25.38 -6.59
N SER A 97 6.41 24.11 -6.86
CA SER A 97 6.23 23.07 -5.84
C SER A 97 7.41 22.09 -5.85
N TYR A 98 8.26 22.14 -4.81
CA TYR A 98 9.43 21.25 -4.71
C TYR A 98 9.04 19.78 -4.50
N SER A 99 7.89 19.49 -3.88
CA SER A 99 7.38 18.11 -3.77
C SER A 99 6.95 17.59 -5.14
N ARG A 100 6.36 18.44 -5.99
CA ARG A 100 6.04 18.10 -7.39
C ARG A 100 7.31 17.89 -8.22
N LEU A 101 8.31 18.75 -8.07
CA LEU A 101 9.59 18.60 -8.78
C LEU A 101 10.30 17.30 -8.37
N LEU A 102 10.36 16.98 -7.07
CA LEU A 102 10.92 15.73 -6.58
C LEU A 102 10.13 14.50 -7.08
N ALA A 103 8.79 14.60 -7.13
CA ALA A 103 7.93 13.57 -7.70
C ALA A 103 8.21 13.34 -9.19
N TYR A 104 8.52 14.39 -9.97
CA TYR A 104 8.89 14.25 -11.37
C TYR A 104 10.26 13.59 -11.56
N GLU A 105 11.25 13.88 -10.71
CA GLU A 105 12.54 13.17 -10.78
C GLU A 105 12.39 11.69 -10.42
N ALA A 106 11.62 11.37 -9.39
CA ALA A 106 11.24 9.99 -9.05
C ALA A 106 10.57 9.30 -10.25
N ALA A 107 9.61 9.97 -10.90
CA ALA A 107 8.89 9.45 -12.05
C ALA A 107 9.82 9.18 -13.25
N ARG A 108 10.79 10.06 -13.53
CA ARG A 108 11.79 9.87 -14.61
C ARG A 108 12.65 8.63 -14.37
N ILE A 109 13.13 8.42 -13.14
CA ILE A 109 13.93 7.25 -12.78
C ILE A 109 13.11 5.97 -12.99
N LEU A 110 11.89 5.93 -12.45
CA LEU A 110 11.00 4.78 -12.58
C LEU A 110 10.60 4.49 -14.04
N PHE A 111 10.35 5.54 -14.81
CA PHE A 111 10.03 5.42 -16.23
C PHE A 111 11.21 4.85 -17.02
N ARG A 112 12.45 5.33 -16.77
CA ARG A 112 13.67 4.75 -17.35
C ARG A 112 13.83 3.27 -17.00
N LEU A 113 13.54 2.90 -15.75
CA LEU A 113 13.59 1.51 -15.28
C LEU A 113 12.53 0.61 -15.95
N GLY A 114 11.57 1.17 -16.68
CA GLY A 114 10.57 0.42 -17.45
C GLY A 114 9.19 0.30 -16.79
N CYS A 115 8.93 1.07 -15.73
CA CYS A 115 7.61 1.13 -15.11
C CYS A 115 6.63 1.96 -15.96
N ASP A 116 5.35 1.60 -15.95
CA ASP A 116 4.28 2.51 -16.38
C ASP A 116 3.98 3.46 -15.22
N VAL A 117 4.44 4.71 -15.34
CA VAL A 117 4.33 5.72 -14.28
C VAL A 117 3.26 6.74 -14.62
N ARG A 118 2.32 6.96 -13.68
CA ARG A 118 1.30 8.01 -13.79
C ARG A 118 1.40 8.96 -12.60
N VAL A 119 1.63 10.24 -12.88
CA VAL A 119 1.60 11.30 -11.87
C VAL A 119 0.22 11.91 -11.82
N TYR A 120 -0.42 11.86 -10.65
CA TYR A 120 -1.74 12.45 -10.47
C TYR A 120 -1.64 13.95 -10.16
N ASP A 121 -2.38 14.78 -10.90
CA ASP A 121 -2.55 16.20 -10.58
C ASP A 121 -3.71 16.37 -9.57
N PRO A 122 -3.46 16.86 -8.34
CA PRO A 122 -4.51 17.10 -7.36
C PRO A 122 -5.25 18.42 -7.56
N ALA A 123 -4.94 19.23 -8.59
CA ALA A 123 -5.66 20.46 -8.86
C ALA A 123 -7.17 20.20 -9.08
N GLY A 124 -8.02 21.01 -8.44
CA GLY A 124 -9.47 20.86 -8.49
C GLY A 124 -10.04 19.69 -7.69
N LEU A 125 -9.21 18.98 -6.90
CA LEU A 125 -9.71 17.97 -5.98
C LEU A 125 -10.43 18.65 -4.79
N PRO A 126 -11.67 18.27 -4.47
CA PRO A 126 -12.40 18.87 -3.37
C PRO A 126 -11.80 18.51 -2.02
N GLN A 127 -11.96 19.41 -1.04
CA GLN A 127 -11.69 19.09 0.35
C GLN A 127 -12.58 17.93 0.81
N LYS A 128 -12.04 17.11 1.71
CA LYS A 128 -12.67 15.87 2.19
C LYS A 128 -13.96 16.18 2.95
N ASP A 129 -15.09 16.05 2.26
CA ASP A 129 -16.44 16.03 2.81
C ASP A 129 -17.23 14.85 2.19
N ASP A 130 -18.10 14.20 2.98
CA ASP A 130 -18.80 12.95 2.65
C ASP A 130 -19.71 13.03 1.41
N VAL A 131 -20.07 14.23 0.95
CA VAL A 131 -21.01 14.45 -0.17
C VAL A 131 -20.35 14.31 -1.55
N ARG A 132 -19.01 14.23 -1.63
CA ARG A 132 -18.26 14.44 -2.89
C ARG A 132 -17.60 13.19 -3.48
N HIS A 133 -17.99 11.98 -3.07
CA HIS A 133 -17.41 10.74 -3.60
C HIS A 133 -17.55 10.56 -5.12
N SER A 134 -18.59 11.14 -5.73
CA SER A 134 -18.82 11.12 -7.18
C SER A 134 -17.99 12.13 -7.97
N HIS A 135 -17.21 12.99 -7.30
CA HIS A 135 -16.43 14.03 -7.97
C HIS A 135 -15.42 13.39 -8.96
N PRO A 136 -15.32 13.86 -10.21
CA PRO A 136 -14.49 13.23 -11.24
C PRO A 136 -13.03 13.03 -10.81
N LYS A 137 -12.42 14.02 -10.14
CA LYS A 137 -11.05 13.92 -9.60
C LYS A 137 -10.89 12.85 -8.52
N VAL A 138 -11.91 12.62 -7.69
CA VAL A 138 -11.90 11.57 -6.65
C VAL A 138 -11.99 10.19 -7.31
N GLN A 139 -12.86 10.05 -8.30
CA GLN A 139 -13.00 8.80 -9.08
C GLN A 139 -11.71 8.49 -9.84
N GLU A 140 -11.13 9.49 -10.52
CA GLU A 140 -9.83 9.37 -11.18
C GLU A 140 -8.75 8.85 -10.22
N LEU A 141 -8.61 9.44 -9.03
CA LEU A 141 -7.62 9.02 -8.05
C LEU A 141 -7.87 7.58 -7.55
N ARG A 142 -9.13 7.19 -7.35
CA ARG A 142 -9.50 5.83 -6.95
C ARG A 142 -9.16 4.82 -8.04
N GLU A 143 -9.49 5.11 -9.29
CA GLU A 143 -9.18 4.23 -10.42
C GLU A 143 -7.67 4.12 -10.65
N LEU A 144 -6.91 5.22 -10.52
CA LEU A 144 -5.44 5.17 -10.56
C LEU A 144 -4.86 4.33 -9.43
N SER A 145 -5.41 4.44 -8.22
CA SER A 145 -4.95 3.62 -7.09
C SER A 145 -5.24 2.14 -7.34
N LYS A 146 -6.43 1.79 -7.85
CA LYS A 146 -6.78 0.41 -8.24
C LYS A 146 -5.85 -0.13 -9.34
N TRP A 147 -5.54 0.70 -10.34
CA TRP A 147 -4.67 0.36 -11.47
C TRP A 147 -3.23 0.05 -11.06
N SER A 148 -2.72 0.73 -10.04
CA SER A 148 -1.31 0.63 -9.63
C SER A 148 -0.93 -0.71 -8.97
N ASP A 149 0.34 -1.09 -9.10
CA ASP A 149 1.01 -2.14 -8.30
C ASP A 149 1.77 -1.54 -7.11
N GLY A 150 2.17 -0.26 -7.22
CA GLY A 150 2.88 0.47 -6.17
C GLY A 150 2.68 1.97 -6.27
N HIS A 151 2.97 2.69 -5.18
CA HIS A 151 2.85 4.15 -5.12
C HIS A 151 4.18 4.83 -4.74
N VAL A 152 4.32 6.09 -5.14
CA VAL A 152 5.28 7.05 -4.56
C VAL A 152 4.49 8.22 -3.98
N TRP A 153 4.67 8.51 -2.69
CA TRP A 153 4.04 9.66 -2.03
C TRP A 153 5.09 10.70 -1.65
N VAL A 154 4.95 11.92 -2.18
CA VAL A 154 5.89 13.01 -1.96
C VAL A 154 5.20 14.19 -1.26
N SER A 155 5.47 14.37 0.03
CA SER A 155 4.85 15.46 0.81
C SER A 155 5.85 16.58 1.06
N PRO A 156 5.47 17.87 0.92
CA PRO A 156 6.21 18.91 1.64
C PRO A 156 6.00 18.75 3.15
N GLU A 157 6.91 19.32 3.93
CA GLU A 157 6.68 19.54 5.34
C GLU A 157 6.16 20.97 5.57
N GLN A 158 4.93 21.08 6.06
CA GLN A 158 4.31 22.35 6.43
C GLN A 158 4.00 22.35 7.92
N HIS A 159 4.53 23.33 8.66
CA HIS A 159 4.41 23.41 10.12
C HIS A 159 4.80 22.11 10.85
N GLY A 160 5.78 21.38 10.32
CA GLY A 160 6.24 20.12 10.89
C GLY A 160 5.36 18.90 10.60
N ASN A 161 4.37 19.00 9.70
CA ASN A 161 3.46 17.91 9.33
C ASN A 161 3.35 17.71 7.80
N LEU A 162 2.74 16.60 7.38
CA LEU A 162 2.48 16.28 5.97
C LEU A 162 1.35 17.15 5.38
N GLN A 163 1.29 17.20 4.05
CA GLN A 163 0.27 17.93 3.29
C GLN A 163 -0.28 17.03 2.14
N ILE A 164 -0.80 15.86 2.49
CA ILE A 164 -1.50 14.97 1.55
C ILE A 164 -2.78 14.46 2.23
N ASP A 165 -3.88 15.19 2.05
CA ASP A 165 -5.17 14.85 2.68
C ASP A 165 -6.03 13.90 1.83
N TRP A 166 -5.62 13.65 0.60
CA TRP A 166 -6.44 13.00 -0.43
C TRP A 166 -6.10 11.54 -0.71
N ILE A 167 -5.23 10.91 0.07
CA ILE A 167 -4.98 9.47 -0.11
C ILE A 167 -6.31 8.74 0.02
N PRO A 168 -6.77 8.02 -1.02
CA PRO A 168 -8.13 7.53 -1.09
C PRO A 168 -8.38 6.52 0.04
N LEU A 169 -8.97 6.99 1.12
CA LEU A 169 -9.44 6.13 2.21
C LEU A 169 -10.58 5.25 1.65
N SER A 170 -10.62 4.02 2.16
CA SER A 170 -11.45 2.90 1.73
C SER A 170 -12.82 3.26 1.12
N SER A 171 -13.17 2.62 0.00
CA SER A 171 -14.55 2.63 -0.50
C SER A 171 -15.29 1.43 0.11
N GLY A 172 -15.97 1.66 1.24
CA GLY A 172 -16.60 0.58 2.01
C GLY A 172 -15.56 -0.40 2.57
N SER A 173 -15.81 -1.70 2.40
CA SER A 173 -14.93 -2.77 2.92
C SER A 173 -13.67 -3.02 2.09
N VAL A 174 -13.60 -2.50 0.86
CA VAL A 174 -12.49 -2.73 -0.07
C VAL A 174 -11.47 -1.61 0.07
N ARG A 175 -10.20 -1.97 0.29
CA ARG A 175 -9.07 -1.05 0.32
C ARG A 175 -8.30 -1.17 -1.01
N PRO A 176 -8.45 -0.19 -1.94
CA PRO A 176 -7.78 -0.23 -3.24
C PRO A 176 -6.26 -0.20 -3.17
N THR A 177 -5.68 0.01 -1.99
CA THR A 177 -4.24 0.08 -1.76
C THR A 177 -3.66 -1.21 -1.16
N GLN A 178 -4.52 -2.13 -0.71
CA GLN A 178 -4.07 -3.31 0.05
C GLN A 178 -3.09 -4.14 -0.80
N GLY A 179 -1.96 -4.52 -0.18
CA GLY A 179 -0.95 -5.38 -0.78
C GLY A 179 0.03 -4.67 -1.72
N ARG A 180 -0.19 -3.41 -2.07
CA ARG A 180 0.69 -2.65 -2.98
C ARG A 180 1.95 -2.15 -2.28
N THR A 181 3.02 -1.94 -3.04
CA THR A 181 4.26 -1.35 -2.52
C THR A 181 4.16 0.17 -2.40
N LEU A 182 4.94 0.76 -1.49
CA LEU A 182 4.93 2.21 -1.25
C LEU A 182 6.35 2.73 -1.00
N ALA A 183 6.76 3.76 -1.74
CA ALA A 183 7.89 4.61 -1.39
C ALA A 183 7.40 5.97 -0.88
N VAL A 184 8.05 6.50 0.15
CA VAL A 184 7.72 7.80 0.74
C VAL A 184 8.89 8.76 0.60
N ALA A 185 8.59 10.00 0.26
CA ALA A 185 9.57 11.07 0.18
C ALA A 185 9.01 12.37 0.77
N GLN A 186 9.90 13.22 1.28
CA GLN A 186 9.55 14.57 1.67
C GLN A 186 10.54 15.63 1.17
N VAL A 187 10.05 16.87 1.15
CA VAL A 187 10.85 18.08 1.00
C VAL A 187 10.60 19.03 2.17
N SER A 188 11.64 19.69 2.66
CA SER A 188 11.50 20.75 3.66
C SER A 188 12.17 22.04 3.18
N GLY A 189 11.63 23.19 3.61
CA GLY A 189 12.25 24.49 3.37
C GLY A 189 13.43 24.78 4.31
N GLY A 190 13.46 24.11 5.47
CA GLY A 190 14.48 24.30 6.52
C GLY A 190 15.49 23.16 6.59
N SER A 191 16.01 22.94 7.80
CA SER A 191 16.88 21.80 8.11
C SER A 191 16.21 20.45 7.82
N GLN A 192 17.04 19.40 7.80
CA GLN A 192 16.53 18.05 7.57
C GLN A 192 15.57 17.64 8.69
N SER A 193 14.46 17.05 8.28
CA SER A 193 13.39 16.57 9.14
C SER A 193 12.87 15.26 8.56
N PHE A 194 12.16 14.48 9.37
CA PHE A 194 11.57 13.21 8.95
C PHE A 194 10.08 13.12 9.31
N ASN A 195 9.47 14.22 9.75
CA ASN A 195 8.12 14.20 10.30
C ASN A 195 7.09 13.78 9.25
N ALA A 196 7.19 14.32 8.04
CA ALA A 196 6.26 14.00 6.96
C ALA A 196 6.43 12.55 6.49
N VAL A 197 7.66 12.06 6.25
CA VAL A 197 7.88 10.66 5.84
C VAL A 197 7.49 9.65 6.92
N ASN A 198 7.71 9.96 8.19
CA ASN A 198 7.28 9.10 9.30
C ASN A 198 5.75 8.98 9.34
N SER A 199 5.06 10.11 9.18
CA SER A 199 3.60 10.14 9.14
C SER A 199 3.04 9.42 7.90
N LEU A 200 3.67 9.61 6.72
CA LEU A 200 3.32 8.88 5.50
C LEU A 200 3.54 7.37 5.63
N ARG A 201 4.58 6.93 6.33
CA ARG A 201 4.85 5.51 6.60
C ARG A 201 3.78 4.88 7.49
N ILE A 202 3.38 5.58 8.55
CA ILE A 202 2.26 5.16 9.40
C ILE A 202 0.97 5.09 8.59
N LEU A 203 0.73 6.06 7.71
CA LEU A 203 -0.42 6.06 6.82
C LEU A 203 -0.37 4.88 5.82
N GLY A 204 0.78 4.59 5.21
CA GLY A 204 0.99 3.43 4.34
C GLY A 204 0.63 2.11 5.04
N ARG A 205 1.04 1.96 6.31
CA ARG A 205 0.65 0.82 7.15
C ARG A 205 -0.87 0.74 7.35
N TRP A 206 -1.54 1.85 7.65
CA TRP A 206 -3.01 1.91 7.75
C TRP A 206 -3.70 1.49 6.44
N MET A 207 -3.12 1.90 5.32
CA MET A 207 -3.55 1.54 3.96
C MET A 207 -3.17 0.10 3.56
N ARG A 208 -2.54 -0.67 4.46
CA ARG A 208 -2.06 -2.05 4.25
C ARG A 208 -1.12 -2.17 3.05
N MET A 209 -0.26 -1.17 2.86
CA MET A 209 0.77 -1.13 1.83
C MET A 209 2.11 -1.62 2.40
N PHE A 210 2.91 -2.27 1.56
CA PHE A 210 4.29 -2.62 1.87
C PHE A 210 5.20 -1.41 1.64
N THR A 211 5.41 -0.62 2.69
CA THR A 211 6.29 0.56 2.59
C THR A 211 7.74 0.11 2.60
N ILE A 212 8.49 0.43 1.54
CA ILE A 212 9.91 0.06 1.45
C ILE A 212 10.71 0.68 2.61
N PRO A 213 11.78 0.02 3.08
CA PRO A 213 12.62 0.55 4.15
C PRO A 213 13.19 1.93 3.85
N ASN A 214 13.74 2.12 2.64
CA ASN A 214 14.40 3.34 2.26
C ASN A 214 13.40 4.49 2.05
N GLN A 215 13.85 5.73 2.27
CA GLN A 215 13.04 6.93 2.14
C GLN A 215 13.91 8.15 1.80
N SER A 216 13.31 9.12 1.11
CA SER A 216 13.99 10.36 0.75
C SER A 216 13.49 11.53 1.59
N SER A 217 14.40 12.31 2.17
CA SER A 217 14.08 13.57 2.84
C SER A 217 15.07 14.65 2.41
N VAL A 218 14.57 15.61 1.63
CA VAL A 218 15.37 16.65 1.00
C VAL A 218 15.27 17.95 1.81
N PRO A 219 16.30 18.33 2.59
CA PRO A 219 16.35 19.60 3.30
C PRO A 219 16.62 20.77 2.35
N LYS A 220 16.25 21.98 2.79
CA LYS A 220 16.48 23.24 2.05
C LYS A 220 16.19 23.07 0.56
N ALA A 221 15.04 22.50 0.23
CA ALA A 221 14.76 22.01 -1.12
C ALA A 221 14.95 23.08 -2.21
N TYR A 222 14.77 24.37 -1.88
CA TYR A 222 15.03 25.48 -2.77
C TYR A 222 16.47 25.59 -3.30
N THR A 223 17.46 25.00 -2.63
CA THR A 223 18.86 24.95 -3.08
C THR A 223 19.20 23.67 -3.84
N GLN A 224 18.28 22.70 -3.90
CA GLN A 224 18.52 21.37 -4.46
C GLN A 224 18.03 21.25 -5.91
N PHE A 225 17.37 22.29 -6.43
CA PHE A 225 16.85 22.32 -7.80
C PHE A 225 17.39 23.54 -8.55
N THR A 226 17.64 23.38 -9.85
CA THR A 226 18.03 24.47 -10.73
C THR A 226 16.93 25.54 -10.82
N PRO A 227 17.27 26.77 -11.24
CA PRO A 227 16.29 27.80 -11.57
C PRO A 227 15.21 27.32 -12.56
N GLU A 228 14.04 27.94 -12.55
CA GLU A 228 12.95 27.61 -13.49
C GLU A 228 13.35 27.83 -14.94
N THR A 229 14.19 28.84 -15.20
CA THR A 229 14.79 29.14 -16.51
C THR A 229 15.68 28.01 -17.04
N GLU A 230 16.17 27.12 -16.16
CA GLU A 230 17.04 25.99 -16.48
C GLU A 230 16.33 24.64 -16.32
N GLY A 231 14.99 24.64 -16.24
CA GLY A 231 14.18 23.41 -16.27
C GLY A 231 13.89 22.78 -14.90
N SER A 232 14.19 23.45 -13.78
CA SER A 232 13.83 22.99 -12.42
C SER A 232 14.28 21.57 -12.07
N ARG A 233 15.52 21.21 -12.42
CA ARG A 233 16.08 19.86 -12.28
C ARG A 233 16.85 19.70 -10.99
N MET A 234 16.86 18.49 -10.43
CA MET A 234 17.60 18.22 -9.19
C MET A 234 19.12 18.23 -9.43
N ILE A 235 19.82 19.03 -8.62
CA ILE A 235 21.27 19.21 -8.68
C ILE A 235 21.99 17.99 -8.07
N PRO A 236 23.21 17.62 -8.54
CA PRO A 236 24.01 16.58 -7.90
C PRO A 236 24.17 16.77 -6.38
N SER A 237 23.68 15.82 -5.61
CA SER A 237 23.83 15.79 -4.15
C SER A 237 23.55 14.38 -3.60
N SER A 238 23.96 14.12 -2.36
CA SER A 238 23.63 12.86 -1.67
C SER A 238 22.12 12.63 -1.53
N ASN A 239 21.32 13.70 -1.51
CA ASN A 239 19.85 13.58 -1.52
C ASN A 239 19.32 13.08 -2.86
N ARG A 240 19.99 13.44 -3.96
CA ARG A 240 19.66 12.94 -5.30
C ARG A 240 19.98 11.46 -5.39
N ASP A 241 21.15 11.04 -4.91
CA ASP A 241 21.55 9.63 -4.91
C ASP A 241 20.59 8.81 -4.03
N ARG A 242 20.21 9.34 -2.86
CA ARG A 242 19.19 8.71 -2.00
C ARG A 242 17.83 8.54 -2.69
N LEU A 243 17.43 9.49 -3.54
CA LEU A 243 16.19 9.36 -4.31
C LEU A 243 16.29 8.19 -5.31
N VAL A 244 17.44 8.05 -5.97
CA VAL A 244 17.72 6.92 -6.88
C VAL A 244 17.64 5.60 -6.13
N ASP A 245 18.29 5.48 -4.96
CA ASP A 245 18.21 4.27 -4.12
C ASP A 245 16.76 3.90 -3.80
N CYS A 246 15.93 4.89 -3.44
CA CYS A 246 14.52 4.65 -3.11
C CYS A 246 13.71 4.13 -4.30
N MET A 247 13.93 4.69 -5.49
CA MET A 247 13.21 4.27 -6.70
C MET A 247 13.67 2.90 -7.17
N GLU A 248 14.96 2.63 -7.08
CA GLU A 248 15.54 1.32 -7.38
C GLU A 248 14.98 0.24 -6.44
N GLU A 249 14.99 0.51 -5.13
CA GLU A 249 14.44 -0.37 -4.10
C GLU A 249 12.93 -0.61 -4.32
N LEU A 250 12.17 0.44 -4.66
CA LEU A 250 10.74 0.30 -4.96
C LEU A 250 10.50 -0.69 -6.11
N VAL A 251 11.26 -0.60 -7.20
CA VAL A 251 11.11 -1.50 -8.35
C VAL A 251 11.48 -2.94 -7.95
N LYS A 252 12.62 -3.14 -7.28
CA LYS A 252 13.05 -4.46 -6.80
C LYS A 252 11.99 -5.11 -5.91
N TYR A 253 11.49 -4.38 -4.91
CA TYR A 253 10.44 -4.86 -4.01
C TYR A 253 9.16 -5.18 -4.78
N THR A 254 8.77 -4.34 -5.74
CA THR A 254 7.53 -4.56 -6.48
C THR A 254 7.62 -5.79 -7.38
N ILE A 255 8.77 -6.05 -8.03
CA ILE A 255 9.02 -7.28 -8.79
C ILE A 255 8.83 -8.52 -7.90
N VAL A 256 9.38 -8.50 -6.69
CA VAL A 256 9.33 -9.64 -5.75
C VAL A 256 7.93 -9.83 -5.17
N MET A 257 7.25 -8.75 -4.81
CA MET A 257 5.99 -8.83 -4.05
C MET A 257 4.76 -9.04 -4.94
N ARG A 258 4.75 -8.44 -6.15
CA ARG A 258 3.57 -8.41 -7.04
C ARG A 258 2.99 -9.79 -7.36
N PRO A 259 3.77 -10.84 -7.66
CA PRO A 259 3.24 -12.18 -7.92
C PRO A 259 2.51 -12.82 -6.72
N HIS A 260 2.65 -12.25 -5.52
CA HIS A 260 2.18 -12.83 -4.26
C HIS A 260 1.16 -11.93 -3.53
N PHE A 261 0.62 -10.90 -4.18
CA PHE A 261 -0.36 -10.00 -3.55
C PHE A 261 -1.59 -10.74 -2.99
N ASP A 262 -2.08 -11.77 -3.69
CA ASP A 262 -3.20 -12.61 -3.23
C ASP A 262 -2.83 -13.41 -1.98
N LEU A 263 -1.62 -13.97 -1.94
CA LEU A 263 -1.10 -14.69 -0.77
C LEU A 263 -1.01 -13.78 0.45
N PHE A 264 -0.48 -12.57 0.28
CA PHE A 264 -0.42 -11.58 1.37
C PHE A 264 -1.79 -11.02 1.78
N GLY A 265 -2.79 -11.15 0.91
CA GLY A 265 -4.18 -10.82 1.20
C GLY A 265 -4.91 -11.88 2.02
N ASP A 266 -4.47 -13.14 1.98
CA ASP A 266 -5.16 -14.25 2.64
C ASP A 266 -4.90 -14.32 4.16
N ARG A 267 -5.76 -13.63 4.93
CA ARG A 267 -5.64 -13.54 6.39
C ARG A 267 -6.46 -14.60 7.11
N PHE A 268 -5.87 -15.16 8.17
CA PHE A 268 -6.51 -16.12 9.05
C PHE A 268 -7.86 -15.62 9.59
N SER A 269 -7.91 -14.41 10.16
CA SER A 269 -9.14 -13.83 10.71
C SER A 269 -10.25 -13.67 9.65
N GLU A 270 -9.89 -13.27 8.43
CA GLU A 270 -10.83 -13.10 7.31
C GLU A 270 -11.31 -14.46 6.76
N ARG A 271 -10.50 -15.53 6.87
CA ARG A 271 -10.94 -16.91 6.59
C ARG A 271 -11.94 -17.42 7.63
N ASP A 272 -11.72 -17.12 8.90
CA ASP A 272 -12.63 -17.52 9.98
C ASP A 272 -13.96 -16.76 9.89
N GLU A 273 -13.96 -15.45 9.64
CA GLU A 273 -15.18 -14.67 9.43
C GLU A 273 -16.01 -15.18 8.24
N ARG A 274 -15.37 -15.57 7.14
CA ARG A 274 -16.04 -16.19 5.99
C ARG A 274 -16.71 -17.50 6.37
N ARG A 275 -15.99 -18.41 7.04
CA ARG A 275 -16.55 -19.69 7.54
C ARG A 275 -17.73 -19.46 8.49
N GLN A 276 -17.65 -18.48 9.39
CA GLN A 276 -18.75 -18.15 10.30
C GLN A 276 -19.98 -17.59 9.57
N LYS A 277 -19.79 -16.77 8.53
CA LYS A 277 -20.90 -16.27 7.69
C LYS A 277 -21.57 -17.40 6.91
N GLU A 278 -20.78 -18.33 6.37
CA GLU A 278 -21.30 -19.52 5.67
C GLU A 278 -22.05 -20.49 6.60
N MET A 279 -21.67 -20.56 7.88
CA MET A 279 -22.34 -21.39 8.89
C MET A 279 -23.62 -20.79 9.48
N LYS A 280 -23.89 -19.49 9.28
CA LYS A 280 -25.16 -18.91 9.71
C LYS A 280 -26.23 -19.26 8.67
N PRO A 281 -27.24 -20.11 9.00
CA PRO A 281 -28.37 -20.30 8.11
C PRO A 281 -29.03 -18.95 7.86
N GLU A 282 -29.45 -18.68 6.63
CA GLU A 282 -30.22 -17.49 6.28
C GLU A 282 -31.36 -17.33 7.30
N GLU A 283 -31.33 -16.25 8.09
CA GLU A 283 -32.48 -15.88 8.90
C GLU A 283 -33.65 -15.69 7.93
N ILE A 284 -34.57 -16.66 7.93
CA ILE A 284 -35.87 -16.52 7.29
C ILE A 284 -36.48 -15.28 7.92
N VAL A 285 -36.49 -14.17 7.19
CA VAL A 285 -37.16 -12.94 7.61
C VAL A 285 -38.62 -13.33 7.84
N PRO A 286 -39.14 -13.25 9.08
CA PRO A 286 -40.52 -13.64 9.34
C PRO A 286 -41.43 -12.73 8.53
N LEU A 287 -42.30 -13.31 7.70
CA LEU A 287 -43.32 -12.62 6.93
C LEU A 287 -44.47 -12.13 7.86
N HIS A 288 -44.13 -11.43 8.94
CA HIS A 288 -45.11 -10.87 9.87
C HIS A 288 -44.74 -9.42 10.20
N THR A 289 -45.02 -8.54 9.25
CA THR A 289 -45.36 -7.13 9.53
C THR A 289 -46.21 -6.54 8.40
N ALA A 290 -47.14 -7.33 7.86
CA ALA A 290 -48.21 -6.86 7.01
C ALA A 290 -49.56 -7.25 7.61
N THR A 291 -49.79 -6.91 8.88
CA THR A 291 -51.12 -7.00 9.49
C THR A 291 -51.30 -5.89 10.53
N SER A 292 -51.15 -4.65 10.08
CA SER A 292 -51.79 -3.50 10.73
C SER A 292 -52.09 -2.48 9.65
N LEU A 293 -53.17 -2.77 8.92
CA LEU A 293 -54.02 -1.86 8.15
C LEU A 293 -55.08 -2.73 7.45
N CYS A 294 -55.79 -3.56 8.24
CA CYS A 294 -57.06 -4.14 7.79
C CYS A 294 -58.15 -3.17 8.23
N GLY A 295 -58.48 -2.26 7.31
CA GLY A 295 -59.58 -1.34 7.44
C GLY A 295 -60.25 -1.18 6.09
N LEU A 296 -60.53 -2.28 5.37
CA LEU A 296 -61.41 -2.29 4.21
C LEU A 296 -62.18 -3.62 4.12
N SER A 297 -63.42 -3.48 3.66
CA SER A 297 -64.57 -4.37 3.73
C SER A 297 -64.46 -5.69 2.97
N GLU A 298 -65.25 -6.66 3.42
CA GLU A 298 -65.55 -7.94 2.76
C GLU A 298 -65.99 -7.74 1.30
N GLY A 299 -65.10 -8.10 0.38
CA GLY A 299 -65.36 -8.17 -1.06
C GLY A 299 -64.05 -8.40 -1.78
N GLU A 300 -63.98 -9.45 -2.60
CA GLU A 300 -62.84 -9.76 -3.50
C GLU A 300 -61.64 -10.48 -2.86
N GLN A 301 -61.89 -11.57 -2.14
CA GLN A 301 -60.93 -12.68 -2.06
C GLN A 301 -61.20 -13.70 -3.17
N ARG A 302 -60.64 -13.47 -4.36
CA ARG A 302 -60.35 -14.52 -5.35
C ARG A 302 -59.48 -13.92 -6.45
N LEU A 303 -58.36 -14.59 -6.73
CA LEU A 303 -57.33 -14.31 -7.75
C LEU A 303 -56.12 -13.53 -7.20
N GLU A 304 -55.17 -14.25 -6.60
CA GLU A 304 -53.73 -14.18 -6.89
C GLU A 304 -52.94 -15.04 -5.88
N ILE A 305 -53.01 -16.38 -6.05
CA ILE A 305 -52.06 -17.33 -5.42
C ILE A 305 -51.31 -18.11 -6.52
N SER A 306 -51.35 -17.63 -7.77
CA SER A 306 -50.66 -18.28 -8.90
C SER A 306 -49.29 -17.67 -9.26
N GLU A 307 -48.94 -16.47 -8.81
CA GLU A 307 -47.68 -15.81 -9.24
C GLU A 307 -46.51 -15.89 -8.26
N VAL A 308 -46.72 -16.31 -7.01
CA VAL A 308 -45.61 -16.39 -6.03
C VAL A 308 -44.81 -17.69 -6.13
N ARG A 309 -45.29 -18.71 -6.85
CA ARG A 309 -44.56 -19.97 -7.05
C ARG A 309 -43.56 -19.97 -8.21
N HIS A 310 -43.48 -18.91 -9.02
CA HIS A 310 -42.58 -18.88 -10.18
C HIS A 310 -41.19 -18.31 -9.87
N PHE A 311 -41.00 -17.61 -8.75
CA PHE A 311 -39.74 -16.91 -8.47
C PHE A 311 -38.73 -17.72 -7.62
N TYR A 312 -39.14 -18.84 -7.00
CA TYR A 312 -38.28 -19.67 -6.14
C TYR A 312 -38.08 -21.11 -6.66
N GLY A 313 -38.24 -21.34 -7.97
CA GLY A 313 -38.14 -22.66 -8.58
C GLY A 313 -36.85 -22.98 -9.35
N GLU A 314 -36.03 -21.99 -9.70
CA GLU A 314 -34.96 -22.19 -10.71
C GLU A 314 -33.51 -22.13 -10.21
N TRP A 315 -33.26 -22.01 -8.90
CA TRP A 315 -31.90 -22.06 -8.35
C TRP A 315 -31.45 -23.44 -7.84
N ALA A 316 -32.31 -24.46 -7.90
CA ALA A 316 -32.02 -25.79 -7.33
C ALA A 316 -31.59 -26.88 -8.34
N THR A 317 -31.43 -26.55 -9.62
CA THR A 317 -31.17 -27.56 -10.69
C THR A 317 -29.94 -27.27 -11.57
N GLY A 318 -29.00 -26.45 -11.11
CA GLY A 318 -27.75 -26.13 -11.83
C GLY A 318 -26.46 -26.80 -11.33
N LEU A 319 -26.46 -27.44 -10.15
CA LEU A 319 -25.25 -27.98 -9.49
C LEU A 319 -25.36 -29.49 -9.24
N ARG A 320 -25.63 -30.26 -10.30
CA ARG A 320 -25.37 -31.71 -10.34
C ARG A 320 -24.85 -32.13 -11.71
N SER A 321 -23.65 -31.69 -12.05
CA SER A 321 -22.78 -32.45 -12.94
C SER A 321 -21.34 -32.05 -12.67
N GLN A 322 -20.46 -33.06 -12.60
CA GLN A 322 -19.00 -32.98 -12.37
C GLN A 322 -18.55 -33.12 -10.91
N GLN A 323 -18.64 -34.34 -10.40
CA GLN A 323 -17.70 -34.89 -9.40
C GLN A 323 -16.95 -36.05 -10.07
N PRO A 324 -15.61 -36.11 -10.04
CA PRO A 324 -14.86 -37.29 -10.47
C PRO A 324 -15.01 -38.40 -9.40
N LYS A 325 -15.21 -39.64 -9.87
CA LYS A 325 -15.30 -40.84 -9.04
C LYS A 325 -13.90 -41.33 -8.71
N ASP A 326 -13.45 -41.16 -7.47
CA ASP A 326 -12.33 -41.94 -6.93
C ASP A 326 -12.79 -42.86 -5.79
N LYS A 327 -12.61 -44.16 -6.02
CA LYS A 327 -12.88 -45.26 -5.09
C LYS A 327 -11.76 -45.32 -4.05
N ILE A 328 -12.10 -45.29 -2.77
CA ILE A 328 -11.20 -45.76 -1.71
C ILE A 328 -11.93 -46.84 -0.90
N HIS A 329 -11.32 -48.03 -0.89
CA HIS A 329 -11.73 -49.22 -0.16
C HIS A 329 -11.68 -48.99 1.36
N LYS A 330 -12.74 -49.43 2.05
CA LYS A 330 -12.69 -49.69 3.50
C LYS A 330 -12.08 -51.06 3.72
N SER A 331 -10.95 -51.13 4.41
CA SER A 331 -10.46 -52.37 5.05
C SER A 331 -10.51 -52.21 6.56
N THR A 332 -11.38 -53.00 7.16
CA THR A 332 -11.48 -53.27 8.60
C THR A 332 -10.28 -54.12 9.02
N GLN A 333 -9.56 -53.74 10.08
CA GLN A 333 -8.78 -54.72 10.84
C GLN A 333 -8.65 -54.31 12.31
N GLU A 334 -9.14 -55.19 13.17
CA GLU A 334 -9.00 -55.19 14.63
C GLU A 334 -7.60 -55.63 15.09
N ARG A 335 -7.31 -55.33 16.36
CA ARG A 335 -6.22 -55.75 17.30
C ARG A 335 -5.44 -54.52 17.77
N GLY A 336 -5.20 -54.26 19.05
CA GLY A 336 -5.36 -54.96 20.31
C GLY A 336 -4.54 -54.15 21.35
N HIS A 337 -4.91 -54.23 22.62
CA HIS A 337 -4.32 -53.56 23.81
C HIS A 337 -2.77 -53.51 23.85
N THR A 338 -2.10 -52.55 24.52
CA THR A 338 -2.16 -52.23 25.96
C THR A 338 -1.55 -50.85 26.33
N MET A 339 -2.00 -50.31 27.48
CA MET A 339 -1.48 -49.20 28.32
C MET A 339 0.05 -49.29 28.55
N SER A 340 0.82 -48.23 28.85
CA SER A 340 0.76 -47.18 29.89
C SER A 340 1.60 -45.95 29.41
N ASP A 341 1.57 -44.71 29.90
CA ASP A 341 1.40 -44.16 31.24
C ASP A 341 0.81 -42.73 31.17
N ASN A 342 -0.02 -42.43 32.17
CA ASN A 342 -0.63 -41.14 32.54
C ASN A 342 0.32 -40.43 33.56
N PRO A 343 0.01 -39.29 34.23
CA PRO A 343 -1.08 -38.33 34.06
C PRO A 343 -0.72 -36.82 34.25
N GLY A 344 -1.70 -35.95 34.04
CA GLY A 344 -1.93 -34.74 34.85
C GLY A 344 -1.55 -33.40 34.19
N TYR A 345 -2.32 -32.32 34.26
CA TYR A 345 -3.58 -32.04 34.95
C TYR A 345 -4.30 -30.87 34.27
N THR A 346 -5.58 -30.81 34.56
CA THR A 346 -6.68 -30.00 34.05
C THR A 346 -6.70 -28.53 34.48
N LEU A 347 -7.33 -27.72 33.63
CA LEU A 347 -7.94 -26.42 33.90
C LEU A 347 -8.99 -26.50 35.02
N VAL A 348 -9.02 -25.50 35.91
CA VAL A 348 -10.18 -25.19 36.76
C VAL A 348 -10.33 -23.67 36.90
N ASP A 349 -11.52 -23.19 36.51
CA ASP A 349 -12.09 -21.88 36.80
C ASP A 349 -12.37 -21.70 38.31
N LYS A 350 -12.22 -20.47 38.85
CA LYS A 350 -13.32 -19.69 39.47
C LYS A 350 -12.87 -18.41 40.20
N ALA A 351 -13.71 -17.41 39.99
CA ALA A 351 -14.03 -16.18 40.71
C ALA A 351 -13.60 -15.95 42.18
N ASN A 352 -13.40 -14.64 42.43
CA ASN A 352 -13.83 -13.81 43.58
C ASN A 352 -12.91 -13.54 44.80
N ASN A 353 -12.88 -12.23 45.10
CA ASN A 353 -12.78 -11.52 46.39
C ASN A 353 -11.40 -11.24 47.03
N GLY A 354 -11.18 -9.95 47.34
CA GLY A 354 -10.49 -9.50 48.56
C GLY A 354 -9.27 -8.59 48.37
N ALA A 355 -9.44 -7.28 48.54
CA ALA A 355 -8.38 -6.35 48.97
C ALA A 355 -8.13 -6.50 50.51
N PRO A 356 -7.16 -5.86 51.20
CA PRO A 356 -6.21 -4.77 50.81
C PRO A 356 -4.76 -4.90 51.38
N ASN A 357 -3.98 -3.81 51.24
CA ASN A 357 -2.77 -3.37 51.98
C ASN A 357 -1.37 -3.66 51.42
N GLY A 358 -0.61 -2.57 51.20
CA GLY A 358 0.64 -2.36 51.95
C GLY A 358 1.94 -2.10 51.17
N ALA A 359 2.42 -0.84 51.24
CA ALA A 359 3.80 -0.34 51.12
C ALA A 359 4.54 -0.47 49.76
N ALA A 360 4.74 0.62 48.99
CA ALA A 360 5.66 1.77 49.18
C ALA A 360 7.13 1.45 48.84
N TYR A 361 7.73 2.18 47.88
CA TYR A 361 9.03 2.87 48.01
C TYR A 361 9.30 3.84 46.83
N VAL A 362 9.18 5.14 47.14
CA VAL A 362 10.02 6.31 46.80
C VAL A 362 10.59 6.47 45.38
N GLN A 363 10.14 7.53 44.68
CA GLN A 363 10.95 8.31 43.75
C GLN A 363 11.18 9.72 44.34
N LYS A 364 12.45 10.13 44.38
CA LYS A 364 12.93 11.44 44.85
C LYS A 364 12.43 12.58 43.95
N SER A 365 11.91 13.62 44.59
CA SER A 365 11.78 14.98 44.08
C SER A 365 13.06 15.75 44.38
N ASP A 366 13.65 16.38 43.36
CA ASP A 366 14.62 17.47 43.56
C ASP A 366 13.90 18.80 43.30
N ASP A 367 13.93 19.64 44.33
CA ASP A 367 13.46 21.01 44.42
C ASP A 367 14.26 21.96 43.51
N ILE A 368 13.60 22.84 42.77
CA ILE A 368 14.03 24.23 42.57
C ILE A 368 12.80 25.15 42.43
N GLY A 369 12.38 25.77 43.52
CA GLY A 369 11.87 27.16 43.53
C GLY A 369 12.99 28.04 44.08
N GLY A 370 13.24 29.29 43.70
CA GLY A 370 12.44 30.39 43.19
C GLY A 370 13.06 31.68 43.78
N LEU A 371 12.62 32.86 43.32
CA LEU A 371 12.99 34.25 43.74
C LEU A 371 14.29 34.81 43.12
N LEU A 372 14.42 36.06 42.66
CA LEU A 372 13.69 37.31 42.90
C LEU A 372 14.01 38.38 41.82
N ALA A 373 13.25 39.47 41.90
CA ALA A 373 13.21 40.70 41.09
C ALA A 373 14.54 41.45 40.85
N GLY A 374 14.52 42.29 39.80
CA GLY A 374 15.53 43.30 39.44
C GLY A 374 15.26 43.90 38.08
#